data_AF-A0A7W9LM51-F1
#
_entry.id   AF-A0A7W9LM51-F1
#
_cell.length_a   1.000
_cell.length_b   1.000
_cell.length_c   1.000
_cell.angle_alpha   90.00
_cell.angle_beta   90.00
_cell.angle_gamma   90.00
#
_symmetry.space_group_name_H-M   'P 1'
#
loop_
_entity.id
_entity.type
_entity.pdbx_description
1 polymer ?
#
loop_
_entity_poly.entity_id
_entity_poly.type
_entity_poly.pdbx_seq_one_letter_code
_entity_poly.pdbx_strand_id
1 'polypeptide(L)'
;MSRHRSLPEPFCSRSFRVADAKVAGLSKDVLAARRFQRPVRGVRVPAALPDTLVTRCRAVRLVLPRVVAFSHETAALLCDLPVPSFDDDLDVIVPPGAVVPQLSGTDGHVGLDPDTVIEVHGLPVVAPERTFVHLAATWRRDDLVTLGDAMLRRWTTPERLHDEIAAATRRRGIVTARNALRLIRPGVDSPMETRVRLLLIDAGLPCPEVGVNVTDHTGTWLARPDLAYPDLKIAIEYDGDHHRTDQRQWQRDRYRDEQLRDAGWIVIPLTADDILRHPQRTVDRIRRYVHLRSTLPAPS
;
A
#
# COMPACT_ATOMS: atom_id res chain seq x y z
N MET A 1 -42.74 -29.77 -0.85
CA MET A 1 -42.87 -28.42 -1.45
C MET A 1 -42.65 -27.42 -0.31
N SER A 2 -41.70 -26.51 -0.27
CA SER A 2 -41.07 -25.65 -1.29
C SER A 2 -39.53 -25.79 -1.21
N ARG A 3 -38.85 -26.31 -2.24
CA ARG A 3 -38.25 -25.54 -3.35
C ARG A 3 -37.59 -24.24 -2.87
N HIS A 4 -36.29 -24.13 -3.13
CA HIS A 4 -35.50 -22.90 -3.17
C HIS A 4 -36.37 -21.67 -3.45
N ARG A 5 -36.89 -21.00 -2.39
CA ARG A 5 -37.34 -19.63 -2.57
C ARG A 5 -36.07 -18.83 -2.76
N SER A 6 -35.92 -18.27 -3.96
CA SER A 6 -34.96 -17.20 -4.20
C SER A 6 -35.16 -16.16 -3.11
N LEU A 7 -34.09 -15.83 -2.39
CA LEU A 7 -34.13 -14.78 -1.38
C LEU A 7 -34.50 -13.46 -2.08
N PRO A 8 -35.41 -12.66 -1.51
CA PRO A 8 -35.73 -11.38 -2.11
C PRO A 8 -34.52 -10.45 -2.01
N GLU A 9 -34.38 -9.54 -2.97
CA GLU A 9 -33.49 -8.40 -2.85
C GLU A 9 -33.86 -7.59 -1.59
N PRO A 10 -32.88 -7.05 -0.85
CA PRO A 10 -31.44 -7.09 -1.09
C PRO A 10 -30.70 -8.31 -0.49
N PHE A 11 -31.41 -9.27 0.09
CA PHE A 11 -30.84 -10.30 0.97
C PHE A 11 -30.06 -11.40 0.23
N CYS A 12 -30.09 -11.43 -1.10
CA CYS A 12 -29.26 -12.30 -1.93
C CYS A 12 -27.99 -11.63 -2.49
N SER A 13 -27.95 -10.30 -2.54
CA SER A 13 -26.97 -9.55 -3.32
C SER A 13 -25.98 -8.73 -2.49
N ARG A 14 -26.31 -8.39 -1.24
CA ARG A 14 -25.45 -7.58 -0.37
C ARG A 14 -25.57 -7.96 1.10
N SER A 15 -24.63 -7.47 1.91
CA SER A 15 -24.68 -7.55 3.37
C SER A 15 -25.92 -6.85 3.92
N PHE A 16 -26.51 -7.38 5.00
CA PHE A 16 -27.71 -6.80 5.62
C PHE A 16 -27.79 -7.06 7.13
N ARG A 17 -28.56 -6.22 7.84
CA ARG A 17 -28.86 -6.46 9.25
C ARG A 17 -29.94 -7.54 9.39
N VAL A 18 -29.74 -8.44 10.34
CA VAL A 18 -30.71 -9.46 10.74
C VAL A 18 -32.04 -8.82 11.17
N ALA A 19 -32.00 -7.64 11.79
CA ALA A 19 -33.20 -6.90 12.17
C ALA A 19 -34.06 -6.52 10.95
N ASP A 20 -33.44 -5.94 9.92
CA ASP A 20 -34.14 -5.52 8.70
C ASP A 20 -34.74 -6.72 7.96
N ALA A 21 -34.01 -7.84 7.90
CA ALA A 21 -34.50 -9.07 7.30
C ALA A 21 -35.70 -9.67 8.06
N LYS A 22 -35.72 -9.58 9.40
CA LYS A 22 -36.87 -10.01 10.19
C LYS A 22 -38.10 -9.13 9.93
N VAL A 23 -37.91 -7.82 9.83
CA VAL A 23 -38.98 -6.88 9.45
C VAL A 23 -39.53 -7.21 8.06
N ALA A 24 -38.67 -7.63 7.13
CA ALA A 24 -39.06 -8.11 5.80
C ALA A 24 -39.65 -9.54 5.77
N GLY A 25 -39.88 -10.18 6.92
CA GLY A 25 -40.55 -11.48 7.02
C GLY A 25 -39.65 -12.70 6.84
N LEU A 26 -38.31 -12.56 6.84
CA LEU A 26 -37.41 -13.71 6.80
C LEU A 26 -37.38 -14.41 8.15
N SER A 27 -37.58 -15.74 8.14
CA SER A 27 -37.57 -16.55 9.37
C SER A 27 -36.17 -16.74 9.95
N LYS A 28 -36.11 -17.08 11.24
CA LYS A 28 -34.86 -17.38 11.95
C LYS A 28 -34.10 -18.54 11.28
N ASP A 29 -34.81 -19.56 10.78
CA ASP A 29 -34.20 -20.73 10.15
C ASP A 29 -33.54 -20.37 8.81
N VAL A 30 -34.19 -19.50 8.02
CA VAL A 30 -33.60 -18.96 6.79
C VAL A 30 -32.31 -18.20 7.12
N LEU A 31 -32.35 -17.33 8.13
CA LEU A 31 -31.21 -16.51 8.57
C LEU A 31 -30.10 -17.31 9.26
N ALA A 32 -30.39 -18.54 9.69
CA ALA A 32 -29.44 -19.46 10.27
C ALA A 32 -28.77 -20.38 9.24
N ALA A 33 -29.31 -20.47 8.02
CA ALA A 33 -28.80 -21.37 6.99
C ALA A 33 -27.35 -21.04 6.57
N ARG A 34 -26.61 -22.08 6.12
CA ARG A 34 -25.21 -21.98 5.65
C ARG A 34 -25.01 -21.09 4.42
N ARG A 35 -26.09 -20.66 3.77
CA ARG A 35 -26.05 -19.71 2.64
C ARG A 35 -25.66 -18.29 3.06
N PHE A 36 -25.47 -18.04 4.35
CA PHE A 36 -25.01 -16.77 4.88
C PHE A 36 -23.76 -16.93 5.73
N GLN A 37 -22.75 -16.08 5.46
CA GLN A 37 -21.65 -15.82 6.36
C GLN A 37 -22.11 -14.89 7.49
N ARG A 38 -21.36 -14.89 8.60
CA ARG A 38 -21.71 -14.17 9.84
C ARG A 38 -20.50 -13.40 10.37
N PRO A 39 -20.03 -12.37 9.64
CA PRO A 39 -18.79 -11.67 10.00
C PRO A 39 -18.89 -10.99 11.37
N VAL A 40 -20.05 -10.41 11.68
CA VAL A 40 -20.32 -9.80 12.99
C VAL A 40 -21.72 -10.09 13.49
N ARG A 41 -21.92 -9.91 14.80
CA ARG A 41 -23.21 -10.12 15.45
C ARG A 41 -24.29 -9.25 14.80
N GLY A 42 -25.40 -9.88 14.43
CA GLY A 42 -26.55 -9.19 13.86
C GLY A 42 -26.44 -8.84 12.37
N VAL A 43 -25.36 -9.26 11.69
CA VAL A 43 -25.19 -9.07 10.24
C VAL A 43 -25.14 -10.42 9.51
N ARG A 44 -25.61 -10.44 8.28
CA ARG A 44 -25.48 -11.56 7.35
C ARG A 44 -24.92 -11.08 6.03
N VAL A 45 -24.08 -11.92 5.43
CA VAL A 45 -23.53 -11.72 4.09
C VAL A 45 -23.86 -12.97 3.26
N PRO A 46 -24.46 -12.84 2.07
CA PRO A 46 -24.66 -13.98 1.18
C PRO A 46 -23.35 -14.72 0.93
N ALA A 47 -23.33 -16.04 1.10
CA ALA A 47 -22.11 -16.85 0.97
C ALA A 47 -21.54 -16.88 -0.45
N ALA A 48 -22.33 -16.46 -1.44
CA ALA A 48 -21.88 -16.29 -2.82
C ALA A 48 -21.01 -15.03 -3.03
N LEU A 49 -21.03 -14.07 -2.08
CA LEU A 49 -20.16 -12.90 -2.17
C LEU A 49 -18.73 -13.28 -1.76
N PRO A 50 -17.72 -12.82 -2.52
CA PRO A 50 -16.33 -12.99 -2.14
C PRO A 50 -16.03 -12.35 -0.77
N ASP A 51 -15.27 -13.06 0.06
CA ASP A 51 -14.77 -12.55 1.33
C ASP A 51 -13.56 -11.63 1.05
N THR A 52 -13.87 -10.36 0.81
CA THR A 52 -12.88 -9.30 0.57
C THR A 52 -12.91 -8.30 1.71
N LEU A 53 -11.85 -7.51 1.85
CA LEU A 53 -11.81 -6.40 2.81
C LEU A 53 -13.03 -5.48 2.64
N VAL A 54 -13.37 -5.09 1.41
CA VAL A 54 -14.52 -4.24 1.12
C VAL A 54 -15.84 -4.90 1.57
N THR A 55 -16.01 -6.20 1.36
CA THR A 55 -17.18 -6.96 1.82
C THR A 55 -17.28 -6.96 3.35
N ARG A 56 -16.15 -7.18 4.05
CA ARG A 56 -16.06 -7.16 5.52
C ARG A 56 -16.37 -5.76 6.07
N CYS A 57 -15.75 -4.71 5.53
CA CYS A 57 -16.00 -3.33 5.91
C CYS A 57 -17.46 -2.92 5.67
N ARG A 58 -18.08 -3.28 4.53
CA ARG A 58 -19.51 -3.04 4.28
C ARG A 58 -20.40 -3.74 5.30
N ALA A 59 -20.08 -4.97 5.67
CA ALA A 59 -20.84 -5.73 6.66
C ALA A 59 -20.74 -5.08 8.05
N VAL A 60 -19.54 -4.70 8.48
CA VAL A 60 -19.31 -4.01 9.76
C VAL A 60 -19.95 -2.63 9.79
N ARG A 61 -19.84 -1.86 8.70
CA ARG A 61 -20.44 -0.53 8.56
C ARG A 61 -21.94 -0.50 8.83
N LEU A 62 -22.65 -1.61 8.56
CA LEU A 62 -24.06 -1.73 8.87
C LEU A 62 -24.33 -1.62 10.36
N VAL A 63 -23.46 -2.04 11.27
CA VAL A 63 -23.73 -1.98 12.72
C VAL A 63 -22.97 -0.87 13.43
N LEU A 64 -22.02 -0.23 12.76
CA LEU A 64 -21.32 0.94 13.29
C LEU A 64 -22.21 2.19 13.32
N PRO A 65 -22.04 3.08 14.32
CA PRO A 65 -22.62 4.42 14.32
C PRO A 65 -22.28 5.21 13.05
N ARG A 66 -23.07 6.25 12.74
CA ARG A 66 -22.84 7.04 11.51
C ARG A 66 -21.54 7.83 11.53
N VAL A 67 -21.06 8.21 12.72
CA VAL A 67 -19.89 9.07 12.93
C VAL A 67 -18.55 8.32 12.92
N VAL A 68 -18.53 7.05 12.50
CA VAL A 68 -17.32 6.21 12.48
C VAL A 68 -16.72 6.14 11.09
N ALA A 69 -15.39 6.20 10.99
CA ALA A 69 -14.64 5.97 9.75
C ALA A 69 -13.68 4.78 9.92
N PHE A 70 -13.29 4.15 8.80
CA PHE A 70 -12.19 3.19 8.77
C PHE A 70 -10.85 3.93 8.80
N SER A 71 -9.88 3.42 9.54
CA SER A 71 -8.61 4.11 9.81
C SER A 71 -7.40 3.16 9.71
N HIS A 72 -6.20 3.67 9.99
CA HIS A 72 -4.97 2.88 10.12
C HIS A 72 -4.76 1.86 8.97
N GLU A 73 -4.44 0.60 9.26
CA GLU A 73 -4.17 -0.46 8.29
C GLU A 73 -5.38 -0.67 7.38
N THR A 74 -6.60 -0.66 7.94
CA THR A 74 -7.82 -0.84 7.15
C THR A 74 -8.03 0.29 6.14
N ALA A 75 -7.74 1.54 6.51
CA ALA A 75 -7.79 2.67 5.59
C ALA A 75 -6.73 2.58 4.50
N ALA A 76 -5.50 2.19 4.86
CA ALA A 76 -4.43 2.00 3.87
C ALA A 76 -4.82 0.91 2.85
N LEU A 77 -5.30 -0.25 3.31
CA LEU A 77 -5.71 -1.34 2.43
C LEU A 77 -6.92 -0.99 1.56
N LEU A 78 -7.92 -0.25 2.07
CA LEU A 78 -9.04 0.24 1.26
C LEU A 78 -8.59 1.21 0.16
N CYS A 79 -7.46 1.88 0.35
CA CYS A 79 -6.83 2.77 -0.63
C CYS A 79 -5.83 2.05 -1.55
N ASP A 80 -5.78 0.71 -1.54
CA ASP A 80 -4.81 -0.10 -2.27
C ASP A 80 -3.33 0.27 -1.93
N LEU A 81 -3.07 0.71 -0.69
CA LEU A 81 -1.73 1.05 -0.20
C LEU A 81 -1.05 -0.16 0.46
N PRO A 82 0.29 -0.24 0.41
CA PRO A 82 1.03 -1.34 0.99
C PRO A 82 0.95 -1.33 2.52
N VAL A 83 0.67 -2.51 3.10
CA VAL A 83 0.66 -2.76 4.54
C VAL A 83 1.59 -3.94 4.82
N PRO A 84 2.56 -3.83 5.76
CA PRO A 84 3.54 -4.87 6.02
C PRO A 84 2.93 -6.14 6.63
N SER A 85 1.92 -5.98 7.47
CA SER A 85 1.18 -7.06 8.10
C SER A 85 -0.22 -6.58 8.49
N PHE A 86 -1.21 -7.46 8.37
CA PHE A 86 -2.59 -7.20 8.78
C PHE A 86 -3.12 -8.44 9.49
N ASP A 87 -3.72 -8.26 10.67
CA ASP A 87 -4.19 -9.33 11.56
C ASP A 87 -5.68 -9.69 11.37
N ASP A 88 -6.29 -9.15 10.30
CA ASP A 88 -7.69 -9.29 9.91
C ASP A 88 -8.71 -8.51 10.76
N ASP A 89 -8.30 -7.85 11.85
CA ASP A 89 -9.17 -6.95 12.61
C ASP A 89 -9.30 -5.58 11.90
N LEU A 90 -10.54 -5.08 11.81
CA LEU A 90 -10.81 -3.83 11.08
C LEU A 90 -10.65 -2.61 11.99
N ASP A 91 -9.73 -1.72 11.65
CA ASP A 91 -9.52 -0.46 12.35
C ASP A 91 -10.65 0.53 12.08
N VAL A 92 -11.29 0.96 13.16
CA VAL A 92 -12.35 1.96 13.15
C VAL A 92 -12.01 3.09 14.10
N ILE A 93 -12.30 4.33 13.72
CA ILE A 93 -12.03 5.51 14.55
C ILE A 93 -13.30 6.33 14.76
N VAL A 94 -13.46 6.83 15.99
CA VAL A 94 -14.59 7.67 16.40
C VAL A 94 -14.13 9.08 16.80
N PRO A 95 -15.01 10.08 16.76
CA PRO A 95 -14.69 11.43 17.21
C PRO A 95 -14.36 11.44 18.72
N PRO A 96 -13.56 12.42 19.19
CA PRO A 96 -13.34 12.62 20.61
C PRO A 96 -14.63 12.65 21.42
N GLY A 97 -14.67 11.93 22.55
CA GLY A 97 -15.84 11.85 23.43
C GLY A 97 -16.94 10.86 22.98
N ALA A 98 -16.83 10.27 21.78
CA ALA A 98 -17.72 9.19 21.37
C ALA A 98 -17.31 7.85 22.00
N VAL A 99 -18.30 6.97 22.19
CA VAL A 99 -18.06 5.61 22.68
C VAL A 99 -17.56 4.74 21.53
N VAL A 100 -16.38 4.15 21.71
CA VAL A 100 -15.82 3.18 20.77
C VAL A 100 -16.68 1.92 20.76
N PRO A 101 -17.19 1.47 19.59
CA PRO A 101 -17.95 0.24 19.50
C PRO A 101 -17.10 -0.97 19.90
N GLN A 102 -17.59 -1.79 20.83
CA GLN A 102 -17.00 -3.10 21.13
C GLN A 102 -17.57 -4.15 20.19
N LEU A 103 -16.94 -4.30 19.03
CA LEU A 103 -17.32 -5.28 18.01
C LEU A 103 -16.16 -6.25 17.80
N SER A 104 -16.44 -7.54 17.88
CA SER A 104 -15.44 -8.57 17.54
C SER A 104 -15.08 -8.46 16.06
N GLY A 105 -13.79 -8.56 15.74
CA GLY A 105 -13.30 -8.33 14.37
C GLY A 105 -12.98 -6.87 14.07
N THR A 106 -12.94 -5.99 15.07
CA THR A 106 -12.62 -4.57 14.89
C THR A 106 -11.76 -4.04 16.02
N ASP A 107 -10.80 -3.19 15.66
CA ASP A 107 -9.98 -2.43 16.58
C ASP A 107 -10.40 -0.97 16.60
N GLY A 108 -10.71 -0.49 17.80
CA GLY A 108 -11.41 0.78 18.00
C GLY A 108 -10.50 1.88 18.52
N HIS A 109 -10.48 3.00 17.80
CA HIS A 109 -9.64 4.16 18.06
C HIS A 109 -10.47 5.42 18.35
N VAL A 110 -9.87 6.40 19.03
CA VAL A 110 -10.50 7.71 19.31
C VAL A 110 -9.64 8.82 18.75
N GLY A 111 -10.27 9.82 18.16
CA GLY A 111 -9.57 11.01 17.62
C GLY A 111 -9.89 11.32 16.16
N LEU A 112 -11.04 10.85 15.66
CA LEU A 112 -11.49 11.18 14.31
C LEU A 112 -11.73 12.68 14.18
N ASP A 113 -11.07 13.26 13.21
CA ASP A 113 -11.36 14.59 12.67
C ASP A 113 -12.28 14.42 11.44
N PRO A 114 -13.55 14.84 11.48
CA PRO A 114 -14.48 14.67 10.37
C PRO A 114 -14.00 15.27 9.05
N ASP A 115 -13.20 16.34 9.10
CA ASP A 115 -12.68 17.01 7.89
C ASP A 115 -11.59 16.18 7.19
N THR A 116 -11.11 15.13 7.85
CA THR A 116 -10.12 14.20 7.30
C THR A 116 -10.75 12.92 6.77
N VAL A 117 -12.08 12.87 6.61
CA VAL A 117 -12.79 11.68 6.10
C VAL A 117 -13.08 11.84 4.60
N ILE A 118 -12.71 10.83 3.82
CA ILE A 118 -13.02 10.70 2.40
C ILE A 118 -13.90 9.48 2.14
N GLU A 119 -14.46 9.37 0.94
CA GLU A 119 -15.20 8.18 0.52
C GLU A 119 -14.36 7.28 -0.39
N VAL A 120 -14.22 6.01 -0.03
CA VAL A 120 -13.57 4.98 -0.84
C VAL A 120 -14.46 3.74 -0.87
N HIS A 121 -14.79 3.24 -2.07
CA HIS A 121 -15.75 2.15 -2.28
C HIS A 121 -17.14 2.34 -1.63
N GLY A 122 -17.55 3.60 -1.40
CA GLY A 122 -18.79 3.96 -0.68
C GLY A 122 -18.68 3.83 0.84
N LEU A 123 -17.46 3.80 1.39
CA LEU A 123 -17.17 3.69 2.82
C LEU A 123 -16.46 4.95 3.32
N PRO A 124 -16.74 5.42 4.55
CA PRO A 124 -16.00 6.52 5.17
C PRO A 124 -14.61 6.04 5.58
N VAL A 125 -13.57 6.64 5.02
CA VAL A 125 -12.17 6.26 5.25
C VAL A 125 -11.38 7.50 5.65
N VAL A 126 -10.50 7.37 6.65
CA VAL A 126 -9.55 8.44 7.00
C VAL A 126 -8.61 8.69 5.84
N ALA A 127 -8.49 9.96 5.44
CA ALA A 127 -7.69 10.42 4.33
C ALA A 127 -6.25 9.88 4.43
N PRO A 128 -5.61 9.53 3.31
CA PRO A 128 -4.29 8.91 3.29
C PRO A 128 -3.25 9.65 4.14
N GLU A 129 -3.20 10.98 4.09
CA GLU A 129 -2.21 11.77 4.84
C GLU A 129 -2.40 11.64 6.36
N ARG A 130 -3.65 11.68 6.83
CA ARG A 130 -3.97 11.46 8.25
C ARG A 130 -3.71 10.01 8.65
N THR A 131 -4.00 9.06 7.76
CA THR A 131 -3.68 7.63 7.96
C THR A 131 -2.18 7.40 8.11
N PHE A 132 -1.33 8.11 7.35
CA PHE A 132 0.13 8.07 7.54
C PHE A 132 0.54 8.50 8.96
N VAL A 133 -0.05 9.58 9.48
CA VAL A 133 0.22 10.05 10.86
C VAL A 133 -0.25 9.04 11.92
N HIS A 134 -1.38 8.37 11.68
CA HIS A 134 -1.88 7.31 12.57
C HIS A 134 -0.91 6.11 12.62
N LEU A 135 -0.51 5.61 11.45
CA LEU A 135 0.39 4.47 11.33
C LEU A 135 1.80 4.76 11.84
N ALA A 136 2.24 6.02 11.84
CA ALA A 136 3.54 6.41 12.38
C ALA A 136 3.71 6.08 13.87
N ALA A 137 2.61 5.90 14.62
CA ALA A 137 2.65 5.56 16.04
C ALA A 137 3.15 4.13 16.31
N THR A 138 3.01 3.23 15.34
CA THR A 138 3.26 1.78 15.47
C THR A 138 4.26 1.25 14.44
N TRP A 139 4.32 1.83 13.25
CA TRP A 139 5.16 1.34 12.16
C TRP A 139 6.61 1.83 12.24
N ARG A 140 7.51 1.05 11.62
CA ARG A 140 8.92 1.39 11.48
C ARG A 140 9.11 2.40 10.34
N ARG A 141 10.26 3.08 10.34
CA ARG A 141 10.65 4.06 9.32
C ARG A 141 10.44 3.52 7.90
N ASP A 142 10.94 2.33 7.61
CA ASP A 142 10.98 1.79 6.24
C ASP A 142 9.58 1.48 5.69
N ASP A 143 8.69 0.98 6.55
CA ASP A 143 7.29 0.73 6.21
C ASP A 143 6.55 2.06 5.96
N LEU A 144 6.84 3.11 6.75
CA LEU A 144 6.29 4.44 6.51
C LEU A 144 6.81 5.06 5.21
N VAL A 145 8.10 4.94 4.89
CA VAL A 145 8.63 5.44 3.60
C VAL A 145 7.96 4.69 2.45
N THR A 146 7.80 3.37 2.56
CA THR A 146 7.10 2.53 1.58
C THR A 146 5.66 2.97 1.37
N LEU A 147 4.93 3.22 2.46
CA LEU A 147 3.58 3.76 2.42
C LEU A 147 3.54 5.13 1.73
N GLY A 148 4.44 6.03 2.13
CA GLY A 148 4.52 7.39 1.61
C GLY A 148 4.83 7.43 0.12
N ASP A 149 5.81 6.65 -0.36
CA ASP A 149 6.14 6.50 -1.78
C ASP A 149 4.91 6.06 -2.58
N ALA A 150 4.16 5.07 -2.08
CA ALA A 150 2.93 4.59 -2.72
C ALA A 150 1.81 5.65 -2.73
N MET A 151 1.67 6.43 -1.65
CA MET A 151 0.67 7.51 -1.57
C MET A 151 0.92 8.61 -2.60
N LEU A 152 2.17 8.98 -2.86
CA LEU A 152 2.53 10.01 -3.83
C LEU A 152 2.15 9.66 -5.27
N ARG A 153 1.87 8.39 -5.57
CA ARG A 153 1.47 7.97 -6.92
C ARG A 153 0.03 8.35 -7.26
N ARG A 154 -0.87 8.37 -6.28
CA ARG A 154 -2.32 8.41 -6.54
C ARG A 154 -3.15 9.21 -5.53
N TRP A 155 -2.63 9.41 -4.32
CA TRP A 155 -3.46 9.84 -3.18
C TRP A 155 -3.11 11.23 -2.67
N THR A 156 -1.85 11.64 -2.75
CA THR A 156 -1.41 12.92 -2.20
C THR A 156 -0.22 13.50 -2.94
N THR A 157 0.20 14.70 -2.56
CA THR A 157 1.43 15.35 -3.04
C THR A 157 2.44 15.46 -1.89
N PRO A 158 3.74 15.65 -2.19
CA PRO A 158 4.74 15.86 -1.15
C PRO A 158 4.38 17.00 -0.18
N GLU A 159 3.79 18.08 -0.70
CA GLU A 159 3.39 19.27 0.06
C GLU A 159 2.25 18.94 1.02
N ARG A 160 1.19 18.28 0.53
CA ARG A 160 0.04 17.90 1.36
C ARG A 160 0.44 16.95 2.50
N LEU A 161 1.29 15.97 2.20
CA LEU A 161 1.80 15.05 3.22
C LEU A 161 2.70 15.78 4.23
N HIS A 162 3.53 16.72 3.77
CA HIS A 162 4.35 17.56 4.63
C HIS A 162 3.50 18.39 5.59
N ASP A 163 2.49 19.10 5.06
CA ASP A 163 1.62 19.98 5.84
C ASP A 163 0.87 19.21 6.94
N GLU A 164 0.35 18.03 6.61
CA GLU A 164 -0.33 17.15 7.56
C GLU A 164 0.60 16.67 8.69
N ILE A 165 1.85 16.30 8.37
CA ILE A 165 2.86 15.92 9.37
C ILE A 165 3.32 17.14 10.19
N ALA A 166 3.40 18.33 9.58
CA ALA A 166 3.76 19.56 10.28
C ALA A 166 2.68 19.97 11.29
N ALA A 167 1.40 19.83 10.92
CA ALA A 167 0.25 20.12 11.78
C ALA A 167 0.12 19.12 12.94
N ALA A 168 0.56 17.87 12.77
CA ALA A 168 0.53 16.86 13.81
C ALA A 168 1.57 17.17 14.91
N THR A 169 1.13 17.77 16.02
CA THR A 169 1.97 18.06 17.19
C THR A 169 1.68 17.10 18.35
N ARG A 170 2.71 16.77 19.15
CA ARG A 170 2.63 15.91 20.35
C ARG A 170 1.96 14.55 20.15
N ARG A 171 1.99 14.02 18.92
CA ARG A 171 1.52 12.65 18.62
C ARG A 171 2.66 11.64 18.75
N ARG A 172 2.33 10.45 19.26
CA ARG A 172 3.24 9.30 19.24
C ARG A 172 3.65 9.03 17.78
N GLY A 173 4.93 8.74 17.56
CA GLY A 173 5.44 8.42 16.22
C GLY A 173 5.77 9.62 15.32
N ILE A 174 5.51 10.86 15.75
CA ILE A 174 5.71 12.03 14.89
C ILE A 174 7.18 12.24 14.47
N VAL A 175 8.13 11.87 15.33
CA VAL A 175 9.56 11.92 15.00
C VAL A 175 9.87 10.91 13.89
N THR A 176 9.31 9.71 13.96
CA THR A 176 9.44 8.68 12.91
C THR A 176 8.81 9.14 11.60
N ALA A 177 7.62 9.75 11.64
CA ALA A 177 6.96 10.33 10.48
C ALA A 177 7.83 11.39 9.78
N ARG A 178 8.42 12.32 10.55
CA ARG A 178 9.32 13.34 10.01
C ARG A 178 10.59 12.75 9.41
N ASN A 179 11.15 11.73 10.04
CA ASN A 179 12.32 11.04 9.51
C ASN A 179 12.00 10.28 8.21
N ALA A 180 10.85 9.61 8.15
CA ALA A 180 10.37 8.93 6.95
C ALA A 180 10.11 9.94 5.82
N LEU A 181 9.48 11.08 6.10
CA LEU A 181 9.16 12.12 5.10
C LEU A 181 10.38 12.57 4.29
N ARG A 182 11.56 12.66 4.93
CA ARG A 182 12.81 13.05 4.25
C ARG A 182 13.29 12.03 3.22
N LEU A 183 12.87 10.78 3.37
CA LEU A 183 13.25 9.64 2.54
C LEU A 183 12.18 9.29 1.51
N ILE A 184 10.97 9.82 1.61
CA ILE A 184 9.91 9.59 0.63
C ILE A 184 10.31 10.20 -0.73
N ARG A 185 10.04 9.48 -1.83
CA ARG A 185 10.30 9.91 -3.19
C ARG A 185 9.08 9.65 -4.09
N PRO A 186 8.70 10.59 -4.96
CA PRO A 186 7.72 10.33 -5.99
C PRO A 186 8.27 9.36 -7.04
N GLY A 187 7.37 8.71 -7.77
CA GLY A 187 7.73 7.92 -8.96
C GLY A 187 8.25 6.51 -8.71
N VAL A 188 8.29 6.05 -7.45
CA VAL A 188 8.57 4.65 -7.08
C VAL A 188 7.37 3.79 -7.44
N ASP A 189 7.59 2.66 -8.12
CA ASP A 189 6.51 1.85 -8.69
C ASP A 189 6.16 0.62 -7.84
N SER A 190 7.04 0.19 -6.92
CA SER A 190 6.78 -0.91 -6.00
C SER A 190 7.41 -0.74 -4.60
N PRO A 191 6.84 -1.38 -3.56
CA PRO A 191 7.43 -1.42 -2.22
C PRO A 191 8.87 -1.93 -2.17
N MET A 192 9.23 -2.84 -3.08
CA MET A 192 10.56 -3.45 -3.08
C MET A 192 11.62 -2.49 -3.60
N GLU A 193 11.28 -1.62 -4.56
CA GLU A 193 12.17 -0.52 -5.00
C GLU A 193 12.48 0.44 -3.85
N THR A 194 11.47 0.81 -3.04
CA THR A 194 11.70 1.60 -1.81
C THR A 194 12.69 0.89 -0.89
N ARG A 195 12.51 -0.42 -0.65
CA ARG A 195 13.39 -1.21 0.22
C ARG A 195 14.82 -1.29 -0.33
N VAL A 196 15.01 -1.48 -1.64
CA VAL A 196 16.34 -1.45 -2.26
C VAL A 196 17.00 -0.09 -2.03
N ARG A 197 16.27 1.00 -2.27
CA ARG A 197 16.76 2.36 -2.10
C ARG A 197 17.19 2.63 -0.65
N LEU A 198 16.36 2.25 0.32
CA LEU A 198 16.67 2.41 1.74
C LEU A 198 17.87 1.56 2.17
N LEU A 199 17.96 0.31 1.70
CA LEU A 199 19.11 -0.56 1.95
C LEU A 199 20.43 0.09 1.50
N LEU A 200 20.44 0.75 0.34
CA LEU A 200 21.64 1.44 -0.17
C LEU A 200 22.00 2.68 0.65
N ILE A 201 20.99 3.49 1.01
CA ILE A 201 21.17 4.68 1.84
C ILE A 201 21.73 4.30 3.22
N ASP A 202 21.15 3.28 3.87
CA ASP A 202 21.58 2.83 5.19
C ASP A 202 22.99 2.22 5.16
N ALA A 203 23.40 1.65 4.03
CA ALA A 203 24.75 1.17 3.80
C ALA A 203 25.77 2.28 3.46
N GLY A 204 25.36 3.56 3.49
CA GLY A 204 26.20 4.72 3.25
C GLY A 204 26.52 4.98 1.78
N LEU A 205 25.80 4.36 0.84
CA LEU A 205 25.91 4.74 -0.56
C LEU A 205 25.12 6.04 -0.83
N PRO A 206 25.47 6.80 -1.89
CA PRO A 206 24.64 7.90 -2.35
C PRO A 206 23.20 7.44 -2.61
N CYS A 207 22.22 8.31 -2.38
CA CYS A 207 20.83 7.99 -2.69
C CYS A 207 20.69 7.83 -4.22
N PRO A 208 20.25 6.66 -4.72
CA PRO A 208 19.94 6.53 -6.13
C PRO A 208 18.74 7.41 -6.50
N GLU A 209 18.72 7.88 -7.74
CA GLU A 209 17.57 8.57 -8.33
C GLU A 209 16.50 7.55 -8.71
N VAL A 210 15.22 7.94 -8.56
CA VAL A 210 14.07 7.05 -8.81
C VAL A 210 13.50 7.32 -10.19
N GLY A 211 13.30 6.27 -10.99
CA GLY A 211 12.51 6.33 -12.21
C GLY A 211 12.99 7.37 -13.23
N VAL A 212 14.31 7.55 -13.37
CA VAL A 212 14.92 8.50 -14.30
C VAL A 212 14.73 8.02 -15.73
N ASN A 213 14.32 8.92 -16.63
CA ASN A 213 14.31 8.62 -18.05
C ASN A 213 15.73 8.64 -18.61
N VAL A 214 16.20 7.49 -19.08
CA VAL A 214 17.49 7.36 -19.75
C VAL A 214 17.29 7.55 -21.25
N THR A 215 18.07 8.46 -21.83
CA THR A 215 18.09 8.74 -23.27
C THR A 215 19.46 8.45 -23.87
N ASP A 216 19.52 8.17 -25.17
CA ASP A 216 20.78 8.12 -25.90
C ASP A 216 21.32 9.53 -26.23
N HIS A 217 22.45 9.57 -26.93
CA HIS A 217 23.11 10.80 -27.37
C HIS A 217 22.28 11.64 -28.36
N THR A 218 21.25 11.05 -28.98
CA THR A 218 20.31 11.75 -29.88
C THR A 218 19.08 12.29 -29.14
N GLY A 219 18.96 12.00 -27.84
CA GLY A 219 17.78 12.33 -27.03
C GLY A 219 16.64 11.30 -27.14
N THR A 220 16.88 10.16 -27.81
CA THR A 220 15.88 9.10 -27.93
C THR A 220 15.77 8.35 -26.60
N TRP A 221 14.54 8.16 -26.11
CA TRP A 221 14.29 7.41 -24.88
C TRP A 221 14.69 5.94 -25.03
N LEU A 222 15.47 5.44 -24.07
CA LEU A 222 15.96 4.06 -24.04
C LEU A 222 15.20 3.22 -23.01
N ALA A 223 15.18 3.69 -21.76
CA ALA A 223 14.61 2.98 -20.64
C ALA A 223 14.31 3.92 -19.48
N ARG A 224 13.58 3.41 -18.49
CA ARG A 224 13.31 4.06 -17.20
C ARG A 224 13.59 3.03 -16.10
N PRO A 225 14.85 2.86 -15.67
CA PRO A 225 15.18 1.93 -14.59
C PRO A 225 14.51 2.37 -13.28
N ASP A 226 14.23 1.41 -12.41
CA ASP A 226 13.57 1.69 -11.12
C ASP A 226 14.41 2.66 -10.28
N LEU A 227 15.71 2.36 -10.17
CA LEU A 227 16.70 3.15 -9.47
C LEU A 227 17.94 3.34 -10.34
N ALA A 228 18.56 4.51 -10.28
CA ALA A 228 19.75 4.80 -11.07
C ALA A 228 20.78 5.67 -10.35
N TYR A 229 22.04 5.53 -10.77
CA TYR A 229 23.07 6.55 -10.62
C TYR A 229 23.43 7.06 -12.03
N PRO A 230 22.73 8.08 -12.54
CA PRO A 230 22.89 8.52 -13.94
C PRO A 230 24.32 8.94 -14.28
N ASP A 231 24.96 9.73 -13.41
CA ASP A 231 26.35 10.19 -13.58
C ASP A 231 27.35 9.03 -13.65
N LEU A 232 27.01 7.89 -13.04
CA LEU A 232 27.85 6.69 -13.02
C LEU A 232 27.42 5.67 -14.09
N LYS A 233 26.35 5.95 -14.85
CA LYS A 233 25.67 5.02 -15.75
C LYS A 233 25.41 3.66 -15.10
N ILE A 234 24.79 3.65 -13.92
CA ILE A 234 24.37 2.43 -13.22
C ILE A 234 22.84 2.43 -13.14
N ALA A 235 22.23 1.35 -13.63
CA ALA A 235 20.80 1.07 -13.52
C ALA A 235 20.60 -0.12 -12.57
N ILE A 236 19.66 0.00 -11.63
CA ILE A 236 19.31 -1.04 -10.66
C ILE A 236 17.83 -1.34 -10.87
N GLU A 237 17.53 -2.60 -11.18
CA GLU A 237 16.16 -3.04 -11.50
C GLU A 237 15.75 -4.15 -10.55
N TYR A 238 14.53 -4.04 -10.03
CA TYR A 238 13.92 -5.06 -9.19
C TYR A 238 13.03 -5.96 -10.07
N ASP A 239 13.44 -7.22 -10.23
CA ASP A 239 12.66 -8.25 -10.90
C ASP A 239 11.78 -8.97 -9.86
N GLY A 240 10.50 -8.62 -9.84
CA GLY A 240 9.52 -9.37 -9.06
C GLY A 240 9.27 -10.76 -9.66
N ASP A 241 8.96 -11.77 -8.85
CA ASP A 241 8.72 -13.17 -9.27
C ASP A 241 7.55 -13.37 -10.29
N HIS A 242 6.96 -12.30 -10.81
CA HIS A 242 5.81 -12.29 -11.73
C HIS A 242 6.15 -12.10 -13.22
N HIS A 243 7.40 -11.85 -13.60
CA HIS A 243 7.74 -11.60 -15.01
C HIS A 243 7.88 -12.85 -15.90
N ARG A 244 7.75 -14.07 -15.36
CA ARG A 244 7.94 -15.31 -16.15
C ARG A 244 6.76 -15.76 -17.01
N THR A 245 5.60 -15.11 -16.95
CA THR A 245 4.38 -15.61 -17.63
C THR A 245 4.01 -14.90 -18.94
N ASP A 246 4.59 -13.74 -19.25
CA ASP A 246 4.38 -13.03 -20.53
C ASP A 246 5.66 -12.96 -21.36
N GLN A 247 5.74 -13.78 -22.41
CA GLN A 247 6.88 -13.85 -23.32
C GLN A 247 7.16 -12.52 -24.04
N ARG A 248 6.13 -11.71 -24.31
CA ARG A 248 6.30 -10.42 -24.98
C ARG A 248 6.88 -9.37 -24.04
N GLN A 249 6.47 -9.39 -22.78
CA GLN A 249 7.05 -8.53 -21.76
C GLN A 249 8.52 -8.87 -21.55
N TRP A 250 8.84 -10.17 -21.40
CA TRP A 250 10.22 -10.63 -21.27
C TRP A 250 11.13 -10.21 -22.42
N GLN A 251 10.65 -10.30 -23.68
CA GLN A 251 11.40 -9.83 -24.85
C GLN A 251 11.65 -8.32 -24.84
N ARG A 252 10.67 -7.52 -24.40
CA ARG A 252 10.81 -6.05 -24.30
C ARG A 252 11.79 -5.65 -23.21
N ASP A 253 11.72 -6.30 -22.05
CA ASP A 253 12.60 -6.00 -20.93
C ASP A 253 14.04 -6.36 -21.30
N ARG A 254 14.26 -7.51 -21.96
CA ARG A 254 15.57 -7.88 -22.49
C ARG A 254 16.11 -6.87 -23.51
N TYR A 255 15.27 -6.36 -24.42
CA TYR A 255 15.69 -5.35 -25.40
C TYR A 255 16.09 -4.02 -24.73
N ARG A 256 15.37 -3.58 -23.70
CA ARG A 256 15.74 -2.38 -22.92
C ARG A 256 17.07 -2.55 -22.21
N ASP A 257 17.29 -3.73 -21.64
CA ASP A 257 18.53 -4.15 -21.02
C ASP A 257 19.73 -4.08 -21.97
N GLU A 258 19.54 -4.56 -23.21
CA GLU A 258 20.54 -4.50 -24.29
C GLU A 258 20.83 -3.05 -24.69
N GLN A 259 19.79 -2.23 -24.90
CA GLN A 259 19.93 -0.80 -25.22
C GLN A 259 20.68 0.00 -24.14
N LEU A 260 20.40 -0.27 -22.86
CA LEU A 260 21.13 0.35 -21.75
C LEU A 260 22.61 -0.04 -21.77
N ARG A 261 22.90 -1.33 -21.96
CA ARG A 261 24.29 -1.83 -22.05
C ARG A 261 25.05 -1.22 -23.22
N ASP A 262 24.40 -1.12 -24.38
CA ASP A 262 24.98 -0.47 -25.58
C ASP A 262 25.26 1.01 -25.36
N ALA A 263 24.43 1.69 -24.57
CA ALA A 263 24.67 3.07 -24.12
C ALA A 263 25.72 3.19 -23.00
N GLY A 264 26.36 2.08 -22.62
CA GLY A 264 27.44 2.01 -21.64
C GLY A 264 26.97 1.95 -20.19
N TRP A 265 25.71 1.56 -19.93
CA TRP A 265 25.19 1.38 -18.58
C TRP A 265 25.52 0.02 -18.00
N ILE A 266 25.75 0.00 -16.69
CA ILE A 266 25.81 -1.23 -15.89
C ILE A 266 24.40 -1.49 -15.37
N VAL A 267 23.76 -2.55 -15.87
CA VAL A 267 22.44 -2.99 -15.40
C VAL A 267 22.58 -4.05 -14.31
N ILE A 268 21.98 -3.80 -13.15
CA ILE A 268 22.04 -4.64 -11.96
C ILE A 268 20.61 -5.12 -11.64
N PRO A 269 20.20 -6.30 -12.13
CA PRO A 269 18.95 -6.91 -11.71
C PRO A 269 19.08 -7.47 -10.30
N LEU A 270 18.02 -7.29 -9.51
CA LEU A 270 17.87 -7.75 -8.12
C LEU A 270 16.54 -8.48 -7.95
N THR A 271 16.56 -9.54 -7.16
CA THR A 271 15.38 -10.33 -6.80
C THR A 271 14.99 -10.12 -5.35
N ALA A 272 13.86 -10.68 -4.91
CA ALA A 272 13.49 -10.68 -3.49
C ALA A 272 14.57 -11.35 -2.60
N ASP A 273 15.25 -12.39 -3.08
CA ASP A 273 16.28 -13.11 -2.32
C ASP A 273 17.51 -12.23 -2.06
N ASP A 274 17.91 -11.44 -3.06
CA ASP A 274 19.01 -10.46 -2.97
C ASP A 274 18.78 -9.39 -1.90
N ILE A 275 17.52 -9.04 -1.63
CA ILE A 275 17.15 -7.98 -0.68
C ILE A 275 16.83 -8.55 0.70
N LEU A 276 16.06 -9.65 0.76
CA LEU A 276 15.52 -10.17 2.01
C LEU A 276 16.45 -11.18 2.69
N ARG A 277 17.23 -11.94 1.91
CA ARG A 277 18.14 -12.98 2.45
C ARG A 277 19.61 -12.61 2.33
N HIS A 278 19.99 -11.87 1.29
CA HIS A 278 21.38 -11.52 1.02
C HIS A 278 21.65 -10.01 0.87
N PRO A 279 21.12 -9.14 1.74
CA PRO A 279 21.22 -7.69 1.60
C PRO A 279 22.67 -7.18 1.53
N GLN A 280 23.58 -7.74 2.34
CA GLN A 280 24.99 -7.31 2.35
C GLN A 280 25.70 -7.63 1.02
N ARG A 281 25.40 -8.78 0.40
CA ARG A 281 25.95 -9.15 -0.91
C ARG A 281 25.51 -8.16 -1.99
N THR A 282 24.24 -7.75 -1.94
CA THR A 282 23.68 -6.73 -2.84
C THR A 282 24.37 -5.39 -2.67
N VAL A 283 24.50 -4.93 -1.43
CA VAL A 283 25.22 -3.70 -1.08
C VAL A 283 26.66 -3.75 -1.60
N ASP A 284 27.40 -4.81 -1.33
CA ASP A 284 28.81 -4.92 -1.73
C ASP A 284 28.97 -4.98 -3.26
N ARG A 285 28.04 -5.63 -3.97
CA ARG A 285 27.99 -5.64 -5.44
C ARG A 285 27.80 -4.23 -5.99
N ILE A 286 26.83 -3.48 -5.48
CA ILE A 286 26.53 -2.12 -5.97
C ILE A 286 27.66 -1.16 -5.59
N ARG A 287 28.18 -1.23 -4.36
CA ARG A 287 29.33 -0.42 -3.90
C ARG A 287 30.54 -0.60 -4.79
N ARG A 288 30.82 -1.83 -5.23
CA ARG A 288 31.92 -2.11 -6.17
C ARG A 288 31.76 -1.37 -7.49
N TYR A 289 30.56 -1.38 -8.07
CA TYR A 289 30.31 -0.68 -9.34
C TYR A 289 30.32 0.83 -9.20
N VAL A 290 29.76 1.35 -8.11
CA VAL A 290 29.86 2.78 -7.76
C VAL A 290 31.32 3.20 -7.66
N HIS A 291 32.14 2.48 -6.89
CA HIS A 291 33.56 2.76 -6.75
C HIS A 291 34.34 2.69 -8.07
N LEU A 292 34.06 1.66 -8.89
CA LEU A 292 34.68 1.51 -10.20
C LEU A 292 34.37 2.68 -11.13
N ARG A 293 33.13 3.19 -11.11
CA ARG A 293 32.72 4.33 -11.94
C ARG A 293 33.19 5.68 -11.40
N SER A 294 33.31 5.84 -10.09
CA SER A 294 33.81 7.07 -9.47
C SER A 294 35.32 7.28 -9.62
N THR A 295 36.08 6.22 -9.89
CA THR A 295 37.56 6.29 -10.02
C THR A 295 38.04 6.30 -11.47
N LEU A 296 37.18 6.04 -12.44
CA LEU A 296 37.51 6.15 -13.86
C LEU A 296 37.50 7.63 -14.29
N PRO A 297 38.54 8.12 -15.00
CA PRO A 297 38.50 9.45 -15.59
C PRO A 297 37.35 9.53 -16.61
N ALA A 298 36.70 10.69 -16.69
CA ALA A 298 35.66 10.93 -17.69
C ALA A 298 36.21 10.61 -19.09
N PRO A 299 35.47 9.86 -19.94
CA PRO A 299 35.93 9.60 -21.29
C PRO A 299 36.08 10.93 -22.03
N SER A 300 37.26 11.10 -22.61
CA SER A 300 37.70 12.26 -23.42
C SER A 300 36.83 12.49 -24.64
#